data_AF-A0A7S4DAQ3-F1
#
_entry.id   AF-A0A7S4DAQ3-F1
#
_cell.length_a   1.000
_cell.length_b   1.000
_cell.length_c   1.000
_cell.angle_alpha   90.00
_cell.angle_beta   90.00
_cell.angle_gamma   90.00
#
_symmetry.space_group_name_H-M   'P 1'
#
loop_
_entity.id
_entity.type
_entity.pdbx_description
1 polymer ?
#
loop_
_entity_poly.entity_id
_entity_poly.type
_entity_poly.pdbx_seq_one_letter_code
_entity_poly.pdbx_strand_id
1 'polypeptide(L)'
;DYTNWNSGEPNDWGDSEDCVEITSSGGWNDNSCSNTQASVCEIPTADLRFRYYTGALSRDDAESACEAAGGMLASVTSAEIDEEIVELTGGDSAWIGLNDESTEGTYVPTGTLVSPTTGGTLRTAW
;
A
#
# COMPACT_ATOMS: atom_id res chain seq x y z
N ASP A 1 -5.03 15.34 4.91
CA ASP A 1 -4.82 14.15 4.06
C ASP A 1 -3.79 14.50 3.00
N TYR A 2 -2.83 13.59 2.79
CA TYR A 2 -1.76 13.74 1.81
C TYR A 2 -2.12 12.89 0.59
N THR A 3 -1.86 13.42 -0.61
CA THR A 3 -2.03 12.71 -1.87
C THR A 3 -0.88 13.04 -2.81
N ASN A 4 -0.42 12.07 -3.59
CA ASN A 4 0.63 12.28 -4.60
C ASN A 4 0.21 11.78 -5.99
N TRP A 5 -1.07 11.90 -6.34
CA TRP A 5 -1.59 11.49 -7.64
C TRP A 5 -0.81 12.08 -8.81
N ASN A 6 -0.50 11.25 -9.81
CA ASN A 6 0.04 11.71 -11.06
C ASN A 6 -0.95 12.65 -11.78
N SER A 7 -0.45 13.48 -12.68
CA SER A 7 -1.30 14.37 -13.48
C SER A 7 -2.27 13.55 -14.34
N GLY A 8 -3.55 13.59 -14.00
CA GLY A 8 -4.60 12.80 -14.67
C GLY A 8 -5.24 11.75 -13.77
N GLU A 9 -4.60 11.45 -12.64
CA GLU A 9 -5.05 10.45 -11.66
C GLU A 9 -5.74 11.08 -10.44
N PRO A 10 -6.59 10.33 -9.71
CA PRO A 10 -7.10 9.02 -10.11
C PRO A 10 -8.08 9.14 -11.28
N ASN A 11 -8.05 8.19 -12.21
CA ASN A 11 -8.82 8.27 -13.45
C ASN A 11 -9.92 7.21 -13.58
N ASP A 12 -9.92 6.21 -12.69
CA ASP A 12 -10.81 5.05 -12.66
C ASP A 12 -11.00 4.44 -14.06
N TRP A 13 -9.89 4.01 -14.69
CA TRP A 13 -9.93 3.61 -16.09
C TRP A 13 -10.83 2.39 -16.28
N GLY A 14 -12.00 2.62 -16.89
CA GLY A 14 -12.94 1.55 -17.20
C GLY A 14 -13.79 1.09 -16.01
N ASP A 15 -13.96 1.94 -15.00
CA ASP A 15 -14.78 1.70 -13.81
C ASP A 15 -14.29 0.46 -13.00
N SER A 16 -12.97 0.32 -12.82
CA SER A 16 -12.36 -0.89 -12.23
C SER A 16 -10.95 -0.72 -11.64
N GLU A 17 -10.50 0.50 -11.38
CA GLU A 17 -9.14 0.79 -10.88
C GLU A 17 -9.14 1.16 -9.40
N ASP A 18 -9.56 0.24 -8.54
CA ASP A 18 -9.79 0.58 -7.13
C ASP A 18 -8.54 0.57 -6.22
N CYS A 19 -7.34 0.28 -6.76
CA CYS A 19 -6.14 0.00 -5.98
C CYS A 19 -4.96 0.89 -6.35
N VAL A 20 -4.26 1.42 -5.34
CA VAL A 20 -3.24 2.44 -5.59
C VAL A 20 -1.84 1.85 -5.64
N GLU A 21 -1.11 2.21 -6.69
CA GLU A 21 0.33 1.99 -6.81
C GLU A 21 1.11 3.32 -6.71
N ILE A 22 2.34 3.23 -6.21
CA ILE A 22 3.37 4.21 -6.53
C ILE A 22 4.00 3.84 -7.87
N THR A 23 4.22 4.82 -8.74
CA THR A 23 4.76 4.61 -10.09
C THR A 23 6.24 4.99 -10.16
N SER A 24 6.88 4.68 -11.29
CA SER A 24 8.28 5.08 -11.55
C SER A 24 8.56 6.59 -11.51
N SER A 25 7.53 7.44 -11.61
CA SER A 25 7.67 8.90 -11.44
C SER A 25 7.70 9.34 -9.97
N GLY A 26 7.38 8.43 -9.05
CA GLY A 26 7.09 8.70 -7.64
C GLY A 26 5.65 9.10 -7.35
N GLY A 27 4.87 9.49 -8.38
CA GLY A 27 3.46 9.78 -8.21
C GLY A 27 2.60 8.51 -8.17
N TRP A 28 1.35 8.67 -7.71
CA TRP A 28 0.40 7.57 -7.55
C TRP A 28 -0.46 7.39 -8.79
N ASN A 29 -0.87 6.15 -9.01
CA ASN A 29 -1.84 5.74 -10.02
C ASN A 29 -2.85 4.81 -9.34
N ASP A 30 -4.13 5.01 -9.61
CA ASP A 30 -5.17 4.02 -9.34
C ASP A 30 -5.13 3.00 -10.48
N ASN A 31 -5.17 1.72 -10.13
CA ASN A 31 -4.93 0.64 -11.07
C ASN A 31 -5.80 -0.57 -10.69
N SER A 32 -6.10 -1.42 -11.67
CA SER A 32 -6.85 -2.63 -11.42
C SER A 32 -6.15 -3.50 -10.37
N CYS A 33 -6.83 -3.78 -9.27
CA CYS A 33 -6.35 -4.61 -8.15
C CYS A 33 -5.86 -6.00 -8.59
N SER A 34 -6.36 -6.48 -9.74
CA SER A 34 -6.00 -7.78 -10.33
C SER A 34 -4.67 -7.79 -11.07
N ASN A 35 -4.09 -6.62 -11.38
CA ASN A 35 -2.77 -6.53 -11.98
C ASN A 35 -1.69 -7.02 -11.01
N THR A 36 -0.59 -7.54 -11.56
CA THR A 36 0.51 -8.08 -10.76
C THR A 36 1.72 -7.16 -10.79
N GLN A 37 2.20 -6.74 -9.62
CA GLN A 37 3.39 -5.90 -9.48
C GLN A 37 4.04 -6.08 -8.11
N ALA A 38 5.19 -5.43 -7.91
CA ALA A 38 5.87 -5.43 -6.62
C ALA A 38 5.03 -4.71 -5.56
N SER A 39 5.43 -4.81 -4.29
CA SER A 39 4.69 -4.17 -3.19
C SER A 39 5.59 -3.62 -2.09
N VAL A 40 5.08 -2.63 -1.36
CA VAL A 40 5.77 -2.06 -0.20
C VAL A 40 4.92 -2.29 1.03
N CYS A 41 5.45 -3.07 1.97
CA CYS A 41 4.81 -3.32 3.24
C CYS A 41 5.33 -2.33 4.30
N GLU A 42 4.44 -1.78 5.11
CA GLU A 42 4.78 -1.16 6.38
C GLU A 42 4.71 -2.21 7.50
N ILE A 43 5.82 -2.42 8.19
CA ILE A 43 5.96 -3.42 9.25
C ILE A 43 6.36 -2.67 10.53
N PRO A 44 5.58 -2.71 11.62
CA PRO A 44 5.86 -1.94 12.83
C PRO A 44 6.91 -2.64 13.71
N THR A 45 8.14 -2.78 13.20
CA THR A 45 9.27 -3.35 13.95
C THR A 45 10.27 -2.26 14.35
N ALA A 46 11.13 -2.56 15.34
CA ALA A 46 12.14 -1.61 15.82
C ALA A 46 13.22 -1.30 14.76
N ASP A 47 13.44 -2.21 13.81
CA ASP A 47 14.57 -2.16 12.88
C ASP A 47 14.18 -1.83 11.44
N LEU A 48 12.90 -2.01 11.08
CA LEU A 48 12.39 -1.80 9.72
C LEU A 48 10.99 -1.19 9.79
N ARG A 49 10.80 -0.08 9.09
CA ARG A 49 9.49 0.56 8.88
C ARG A 49 8.86 0.06 7.58
N PHE A 50 9.60 0.10 6.47
CA PHE A 50 9.14 -0.36 5.17
C PHE A 50 9.96 -1.55 4.67
N ARG A 51 9.31 -2.45 3.94
CA ARG A 51 9.93 -3.57 3.25
C ARG A 51 9.39 -3.68 1.84
N TYR A 52 10.30 -3.62 0.88
CA TYR A 52 9.99 -3.79 -0.54
C TYR A 52 10.05 -5.27 -0.93
N TYR A 53 8.97 -5.76 -1.53
CA TYR A 53 8.83 -7.10 -2.08
C TYR A 53 8.76 -7.01 -3.60
N THR A 54 9.80 -7.49 -4.27
CA THR A 54 9.94 -7.44 -5.74
C THR A 54 9.10 -8.48 -6.49
N GLY A 55 8.44 -9.40 -5.78
CA GLY A 55 7.58 -10.41 -6.40
C GLY A 55 6.32 -9.78 -6.97
N ALA A 56 6.02 -10.02 -8.25
CA ALA A 56 4.81 -9.54 -8.87
C ALA A 56 3.58 -10.30 -8.34
N LEU A 57 2.75 -9.62 -7.58
CA LEU A 57 1.56 -10.16 -6.92
C LEU A 57 0.34 -9.29 -7.24
N SER A 58 -0.85 -9.90 -7.25
CA SER A 58 -2.10 -9.15 -7.20
C SER A 58 -2.15 -8.31 -5.92
N ARG A 59 -3.03 -7.31 -5.88
CA ARG A 59 -3.14 -6.45 -4.70
C ARG A 59 -3.51 -7.24 -3.44
N ASP A 60 -4.43 -8.19 -3.54
CA ASP A 60 -4.86 -9.08 -2.44
C ASP A 60 -3.75 -10.02 -1.97
N ASP A 61 -2.99 -10.59 -2.92
CA ASP A 61 -1.86 -11.47 -2.60
C ASP A 61 -0.71 -10.69 -1.94
N ALA A 62 -0.47 -9.45 -2.40
CA ALA A 62 0.51 -8.55 -1.80
C ALA A 62 0.12 -8.15 -0.37
N GLU A 63 -1.17 -7.88 -0.14
CA GLU A 63 -1.71 -7.60 1.19
C GLU A 63 -1.51 -8.78 2.13
N SER A 64 -1.93 -9.97 1.70
CA SER A 64 -1.72 -11.24 2.43
C SER A 64 -0.25 -11.48 2.75
N ALA A 65 0.66 -11.13 1.84
CA ALA A 65 2.10 -11.24 2.06
C ALA A 65 2.61 -10.26 3.13
N CYS A 66 2.12 -9.01 3.13
CA CYS A 66 2.45 -8.05 4.18
C CYS A 66 1.92 -8.47 5.55
N GLU A 67 0.69 -8.98 5.61
CA GLU A 67 0.09 -9.52 6.85
C GLU A 67 0.88 -10.71 7.38
N ALA A 68 1.28 -11.64 6.51
CA ALA A 68 2.12 -12.77 6.88
C ALA A 68 3.50 -12.35 7.41
N ALA A 69 3.99 -11.18 7.00
CA ALA A 69 5.21 -10.56 7.51
C ALA A 69 5.00 -9.75 8.80
N GLY A 70 3.77 -9.70 9.33
CA GLY A 70 3.41 -8.95 10.53
C GLY A 70 3.19 -7.46 10.30
N GLY A 71 2.92 -7.04 9.07
CA GLY A 71 2.64 -5.67 8.69
C GLY A 71 1.40 -5.55 7.81
N MET A 72 1.31 -4.46 7.05
CA MET A 72 0.29 -4.24 6.02
C MET A 72 0.91 -3.50 4.85
N LEU A 73 0.16 -3.29 3.76
CA LEU A 73 0.65 -2.44 2.68
C LEU A 73 0.81 -1.00 3.14
N ALA A 74 1.82 -0.32 2.61
CA ALA A 74 2.33 0.90 3.19
C ALA A 74 1.33 2.06 3.19
N SER A 75 1.23 2.75 4.33
CA SER A 75 0.41 3.96 4.44
C SER A 75 1.22 5.21 4.12
N VAL A 76 0.98 5.80 2.96
CA VAL A 76 1.70 7.00 2.49
C VAL A 76 0.97 8.25 2.94
N THR A 77 1.35 8.78 4.11
CA THR A 77 0.62 9.87 4.79
C THR A 77 1.33 11.22 4.75
N SER A 78 2.51 11.30 4.13
CA SER A 78 3.27 12.54 3.94
C SER A 78 4.24 12.42 2.75
N ALA A 79 4.70 13.55 2.24
CA ALA A 79 5.73 13.60 1.20
C ALA A 79 7.04 12.93 1.66
N GLU A 80 7.38 13.03 2.94
CA GLU A 80 8.56 12.36 3.50
C GLU A 80 8.47 10.83 3.39
N ILE A 81 7.27 10.27 3.58
CA ILE A 81 7.02 8.82 3.43
C ILE A 81 7.05 8.42 1.96
N ASP A 82 6.46 9.24 1.10
CA ASP A 82 6.43 9.02 -0.33
C ASP A 82 7.86 8.93 -0.89
N GLU A 83 8.69 9.93 -0.60
CA GLU A 83 10.11 9.96 -1.00
C GLU A 83 10.90 8.77 -0.44
N GLU A 84 10.69 8.39 0.82
CA GLU A 84 11.30 7.19 1.44
C GLU A 84 10.97 5.92 0.66
N ILE A 85 9.71 5.78 0.22
CA ILE A 85 9.26 4.62 -0.56
C ILE A 85 9.81 4.66 -2.00
N VAL A 86 9.82 5.81 -2.66
CA VAL A 86 10.39 5.98 -4.01
C VAL A 86 11.87 5.58 -4.04
N GLU A 87 12.64 6.00 -3.04
CA GLU A 87 14.04 5.61 -2.90
C GLU A 87 14.18 4.08 -2.68
N LEU A 88 13.29 3.50 -1.87
CA LEU A 88 13.31 2.07 -1.55
C LEU A 88 12.98 1.20 -2.77
N THR A 89 12.03 1.60 -3.62
CA THR A 89 11.67 0.84 -4.83
C THR A 89 12.67 1.01 -5.97
N GLY A 90 13.56 2.00 -5.90
CA GLY A 90 14.51 2.30 -6.97
C GLY A 90 13.83 2.76 -8.27
N GLY A 91 12.59 3.28 -8.16
CA GLY A 91 11.78 3.70 -9.31
C GLY A 91 10.95 2.58 -9.95
N ASP A 92 10.87 1.40 -9.33
CA ASP A 92 9.90 0.37 -9.74
C ASP A 92 8.50 0.70 -9.21
N SER A 93 7.47 0.36 -9.99
CA SER A 93 6.07 0.44 -9.57
C SER A 93 5.79 -0.54 -8.42
N ALA A 94 5.02 -0.11 -7.42
CA ALA A 94 4.67 -0.96 -6.29
C ALA A 94 3.32 -0.64 -5.66
N TRP A 95 2.60 -1.67 -5.25
CA TRP A 95 1.37 -1.54 -4.47
C TRP A 95 1.61 -0.83 -3.13
N ILE A 96 0.72 0.11 -2.80
CA ILE A 96 0.62 0.76 -1.49
C ILE A 96 -0.76 0.52 -0.87
N GLY A 97 -0.92 0.92 0.39
CA GLY A 97 -2.07 0.59 1.23
C GLY A 97 -3.37 1.30 0.86
N LEU A 98 -3.35 2.35 0.03
CA LEU A 98 -4.54 3.13 -0.32
C LEU A 98 -5.38 2.39 -1.38
N ASN A 99 -6.71 2.37 -1.22
CA ASN A 99 -7.68 1.76 -2.14
C ASN A 99 -9.06 2.41 -1.98
N ASP A 100 -9.96 2.25 -2.94
CA ASP A 100 -11.36 2.69 -2.86
C ASP A 100 -12.39 1.62 -3.26
N GLU A 101 -11.98 0.35 -3.21
CA GLU A 101 -12.79 -0.85 -3.57
C GLU A 101 -14.20 -0.90 -2.97
N SER A 102 -14.37 -0.31 -1.78
CA SER A 102 -15.66 -0.28 -1.09
C SER A 102 -16.56 0.88 -1.52
N THR A 103 -15.98 1.99 -1.97
CA THR A 103 -16.71 3.21 -2.31
C THR A 103 -15.87 4.07 -3.25
N GLU A 104 -16.21 3.98 -4.54
CA GLU A 104 -15.63 4.78 -5.63
C GLU A 104 -15.40 6.26 -5.25
N GLY A 105 -14.18 6.74 -5.48
CA GLY A 105 -13.74 8.10 -5.17
C GLY A 105 -13.51 8.37 -3.69
N THR A 106 -13.60 7.35 -2.82
CA THR A 106 -13.32 7.45 -1.38
C THR A 106 -12.18 6.52 -0.97
N TYR A 107 -10.96 7.02 -1.18
CA TYR A 107 -9.74 6.30 -0.84
C TYR A 107 -9.53 6.14 0.67
N VAL A 108 -9.37 4.90 1.10
CA VAL A 108 -9.13 4.47 2.48
C VAL A 108 -7.87 3.61 2.57
N PRO A 109 -7.17 3.61 3.72
CA PRO A 109 -6.08 2.66 3.93
C PRO A 109 -6.63 1.24 4.12
N THR A 110 -5.92 0.25 3.58
CA THR A 110 -6.14 -1.20 3.76
C THR A 110 -6.34 -1.60 5.22
N GLY A 111 -5.76 -0.86 6.17
CA GLY A 111 -6.07 -1.03 7.57
C GLY A 111 -5.37 -0.01 8.44
N THR A 112 -5.45 -0.22 9.75
CA THR A 112 -4.66 0.51 10.74
C THR A 112 -3.72 -0.48 11.41
N LEU A 113 -2.40 -0.24 11.37
CA LEU A 113 -1.46 -1.04 12.14
C LEU A 113 -1.81 -0.91 13.63
N VAL A 114 -2.38 -1.98 14.21
CA VAL A 114 -2.44 -2.10 15.66
C VAL A 114 -1.05 -2.47 16.13
N SER A 115 -0.31 -1.51 16.68
CA SER A 115 1.01 -1.77 17.26
C SER A 115 0.91 -2.99 18.18
N PRO A 116 1.77 -4.02 18.05
CA PRO A 116 1.80 -5.11 18.99
C PRO A 116 2.26 -4.53 20.32
N THR A 117 1.30 -4.15 21.15
CA THR A 117 1.56 -3.73 22.52
C THR A 117 2.13 -4.96 23.20
N THR A 118 3.36 -4.84 23.68
CA THR A 118 4.08 -5.77 24.53
C THR A 118 3.14 -6.73 25.27
N GLY A 119 3.03 -7.97 24.79
CA GLY A 119 2.38 -9.09 25.48
C GLY A 119 0.86 -8.97 25.67
N GLY A 120 0.09 -9.27 24.63
CA GLY A 120 -1.35 -9.48 24.76
C GLY A 120 -1.89 -10.41 23.67
N THR A 121 -2.20 -11.66 24.05
CA THR A 121 -2.84 -12.68 23.23
C THR A 121 -3.96 -12.11 22.35
N LEU A 122 -3.82 -12.22 21.02
CA LEU A 122 -4.90 -11.89 20.08
C LEU A 122 -6.07 -12.85 20.32
N ARG A 123 -7.19 -12.31 20.82
CA ARG A 123 -8.48 -12.99 20.79
C ARG A 123 -9.14 -12.64 19.46
N THR A 124 -9.50 -13.69 18.74
CA THR A 124 -10.41 -13.73 17.60
C THR A 124 -11.64 -12.87 17.82
N ALA A 125 -11.98 -12.05 16.82
CA ALA A 125 -13.31 -11.45 16.71
C ALA A 125 -14.27 -12.45 16.06
N TRP A 126 -15.51 -12.46 16.55
CA TRP A 126 -16.66 -13.20 15.99
C TRP A 126 -17.33 -12.37 14.90
#